data_AF-A0A0G1D1P0-F1
#
_entry.id   AF-A0A0G1D1P0-F1
#
_cell.length_a   1.000
_cell.length_b   1.000
_cell.length_c   1.000
_cell.angle_alpha   90.00
_cell.angle_beta   90.00
_cell.angle_gamma   90.00
#
_symmetry.space_group_name_H-M   'P 1'
#
loop_
_entity.id
_entity.type
_entity.pdbx_description
1 polymer ?
#
loop_
_entity_poly.entity_id
_entity_poly.type
_entity_poly.pdbx_seq_one_letter_code
_entity_poly.pdbx_strand_id
1 'polypeptide(L)'
;MIETDDYDRLSADIISKHSFENLPECPDVSNLLDFLDQTKSIIQRRWVDHMVTNIMAMPESTEKRTLFQIFKNEKGLRSLLEKENFRELEMLRLLGQGPLWREIVSQISQREIVTSLLAKHYVAHLSETDLAKFHFSRQEISLFLDLGLSVQEPIDSAFVHQLKIADSPDGKNIGQHSRHFGYEYLYGETTPFKDVFRDDFLQLVNTLKYFSERIREKAFLGYLPPVYEKLANYLNTLAISFGSNETEAESLVRIWENVDKEYLDLVSAGCPIILNPWGFLVDGNHVGIELMVTLNLAESSRWYTDSQNYLATVKNFMNDQGLDFEPLPFVHQYVFVRNGINIPWTGTACAGDRFVVFYDNENDHFSNHLYQTYYDKFVDGTTSQERFTYVRGLNTVAHETGHLGRMLDQELYQKMGVGVSVGKLDEAKADSMANLLFLRQSFELPSNVAPEEFIEQYIVDYIDELRNAVGHEQENIGLVWYDFSAKIILLTLFECGSILWNGDKVKVVDGARGVETLAELGQQIFNLYGQADFDEKAVGAYVKSVEDKVASNQNLQRLLAKAAAFQQA
;
A
#
# COMPACT_ATOMS: atom_id res chain seq x y z
N MET A 1 -4.60 -8.12 -29.28
CA MET A 1 -4.27 -6.95 -30.12
C MET A 1 -5.54 -6.17 -30.26
N ILE A 2 -5.60 -4.98 -29.69
CA ILE A 2 -6.72 -4.05 -29.89
C ILE A 2 -6.11 -2.95 -30.75
N GLU A 3 -6.52 -2.87 -32.02
CA GLU A 3 -6.09 -1.82 -32.94
C GLU A 3 -6.53 -0.44 -32.41
N THR A 4 -5.91 0.64 -32.89
CA THR A 4 -6.24 2.01 -32.46
C THR A 4 -7.73 2.33 -32.65
N ASP A 5 -8.34 1.77 -33.69
CA ASP A 5 -9.79 1.86 -33.96
C ASP A 5 -10.66 1.00 -33.00
N ASP A 6 -10.13 -0.11 -32.48
CA ASP A 6 -10.81 -0.92 -31.47
C ASP A 6 -10.68 -0.30 -30.07
N TYR A 7 -9.60 0.46 -29.79
CA TYR A 7 -9.43 1.22 -28.54
C TYR A 7 -10.31 2.46 -28.50
N ASP A 8 -10.45 3.19 -29.61
CA ASP A 8 -11.38 4.32 -29.68
C ASP A 8 -12.84 3.83 -29.61
N ARG A 9 -13.14 2.63 -30.13
CA ARG A 9 -14.42 1.95 -29.93
C ARG A 9 -14.62 1.42 -28.52
N LEU A 10 -13.63 0.82 -27.88
CA LEU A 10 -13.72 0.32 -26.50
C LEU A 10 -13.83 1.49 -25.52
N SER A 11 -13.09 2.58 -25.78
CA SER A 11 -13.21 3.86 -25.11
C SER A 11 -14.63 4.40 -25.27
N ALA A 12 -15.15 4.51 -26.51
CA ALA A 12 -16.51 4.96 -26.76
C ALA A 12 -17.60 3.99 -26.22
N ASP A 13 -17.36 2.69 -26.15
CA ASP A 13 -18.29 1.68 -25.63
C ASP A 13 -18.30 1.65 -24.10
N ILE A 14 -17.16 1.82 -23.45
CA ILE A 14 -17.05 1.95 -21.99
C ILE A 14 -17.58 3.32 -21.55
N ILE A 15 -17.26 4.38 -22.30
CA ILE A 15 -17.80 5.72 -22.11
C ILE A 15 -19.33 5.74 -22.36
N SER A 16 -19.82 5.07 -23.39
CA SER A 16 -21.27 4.99 -23.63
C SER A 16 -22.00 4.09 -22.62
N LYS A 17 -21.38 3.00 -22.12
CA LYS A 17 -21.92 2.18 -21.03
C LYS A 17 -22.03 2.92 -19.69
N HIS A 18 -21.16 3.91 -19.45
CA HIS A 18 -21.23 4.80 -18.29
C HIS A 18 -22.06 6.07 -18.54
N SER A 19 -22.88 6.10 -19.61
CA SER A 19 -23.84 7.18 -19.90
C SER A 19 -23.20 8.56 -20.04
N PHE A 20 -22.04 8.65 -20.72
CA PHE A 20 -21.52 9.94 -21.16
C PHE A 20 -22.19 10.38 -22.46
N GLU A 21 -23.53 10.52 -22.47
CA GLU A 21 -24.21 11.26 -23.55
C GLU A 21 -23.71 12.73 -23.60
N ASN A 22 -23.13 13.21 -22.50
CA ASN A 22 -22.32 14.42 -22.42
C ASN A 22 -21.03 14.13 -21.62
N LEU A 23 -19.87 14.21 -22.28
CA LEU A 23 -18.57 14.17 -21.59
C LEU A 23 -18.50 15.30 -20.54
N PRO A 24 -17.93 15.04 -19.34
CA PRO A 24 -17.72 16.09 -18.37
C PRO A 24 -16.77 17.16 -18.92
N GLU A 25 -16.90 18.38 -18.44
CA GLU A 25 -15.98 19.46 -18.76
C GLU A 25 -14.55 19.10 -18.31
N CYS A 26 -13.55 19.45 -19.13
CA CYS A 26 -12.15 19.27 -18.80
C CYS A 26 -11.82 20.06 -17.53
N PRO A 27 -11.16 19.46 -16.52
CA PRO A 27 -10.80 20.16 -15.30
C PRO A 27 -9.79 21.29 -15.56
N ASP A 28 -9.62 22.17 -14.57
CA ASP A 28 -8.66 23.26 -14.68
C ASP A 28 -7.23 22.71 -14.79
N VAL A 29 -6.43 23.34 -15.66
CA VAL A 29 -5.08 22.91 -16.00
C VAL A 29 -4.08 23.83 -15.31
N SER A 30 -3.71 23.47 -14.08
CA SER A 30 -2.67 24.13 -13.27
C SER A 30 -1.33 23.40 -13.39
N ASN A 31 -1.32 22.09 -13.13
CA ASN A 31 -0.19 21.17 -13.29
C ASN A 31 -0.72 19.74 -13.58
N LEU A 32 0.18 18.80 -13.88
CA LEU A 32 -0.22 17.44 -14.29
C LEU A 32 -0.92 16.67 -13.16
N LEU A 33 -0.40 16.74 -11.93
CA LEU A 33 -0.93 15.98 -10.79
C LEU A 33 -2.32 16.47 -10.41
N ASP A 34 -2.53 17.79 -10.31
CA ASP A 34 -3.85 18.39 -10.05
C ASP A 34 -4.86 18.01 -11.14
N PHE A 35 -4.43 17.98 -12.41
CA PHE A 35 -5.27 17.60 -13.54
C PHE A 35 -5.69 16.13 -13.43
N LEU A 36 -4.77 15.23 -13.08
CA LEU A 36 -5.02 13.81 -12.87
C LEU A 36 -5.99 13.58 -11.69
N ASP A 37 -5.73 14.20 -10.53
CA ASP A 37 -6.59 14.11 -9.35
C ASP A 37 -8.02 14.62 -9.60
N GLN A 38 -8.16 15.74 -10.31
CA GLN A 38 -9.48 16.26 -10.68
C GLN A 38 -10.20 15.32 -11.65
N THR A 39 -9.49 14.72 -12.60
CA THR A 39 -10.06 13.73 -13.53
C THR A 39 -10.56 12.51 -12.78
N LYS A 40 -9.78 11.98 -11.83
CA LYS A 40 -10.17 10.89 -10.94
C LYS A 40 -11.43 11.24 -10.13
N SER A 41 -11.48 12.44 -9.55
CA SER A 41 -12.63 12.92 -8.76
C SER A 41 -13.94 13.05 -9.58
N ILE A 42 -13.85 13.40 -10.87
CA ILE A 42 -15.02 13.46 -11.76
C ILE A 42 -15.62 12.06 -11.97
N ILE A 43 -14.79 11.07 -12.26
CA ILE A 43 -15.24 9.68 -12.47
C ILE A 43 -15.73 9.06 -11.16
N GLN A 44 -15.00 9.27 -10.08
CA GLN A 44 -15.33 8.73 -8.77
C GLN A 44 -16.74 9.11 -8.34
N ARG A 45 -17.14 10.38 -8.45
CA ARG A 45 -18.48 10.84 -8.08
C ARG A 45 -19.59 10.11 -8.85
N ARG A 46 -19.42 9.96 -10.17
CA ARG A 46 -20.40 9.24 -11.02
C ARG A 46 -20.44 7.74 -10.71
N TRP A 47 -19.28 7.15 -10.46
CA TRP A 47 -19.16 5.74 -10.12
C TRP A 47 -19.81 5.41 -8.78
N VAL A 48 -19.63 6.25 -7.75
CA VAL A 48 -20.32 6.12 -6.46
C VAL A 48 -21.82 6.08 -6.66
N ASP A 49 -22.40 7.02 -7.41
CA ASP A 49 -23.84 7.08 -7.65
C ASP A 49 -24.36 5.83 -8.37
N HIS A 50 -23.60 5.34 -9.35
CA HIS A 50 -23.91 4.10 -10.06
C HIS A 50 -23.90 2.88 -9.13
N MET A 51 -22.82 2.71 -8.35
CA MET A 51 -22.65 1.59 -7.43
C MET A 51 -23.73 1.57 -6.34
N VAL A 52 -24.02 2.73 -5.74
CA VAL A 52 -25.09 2.87 -4.74
C VAL A 52 -26.43 2.48 -5.37
N THR A 53 -26.76 3.04 -6.54
CA THR A 53 -28.03 2.73 -7.23
C THR A 53 -28.19 1.23 -7.48
N ASN A 54 -27.15 0.59 -8.01
CA ASN A 54 -27.18 -0.84 -8.33
C ASN A 54 -27.31 -1.71 -7.07
N ILE A 55 -26.53 -1.43 -6.02
CA ILE A 55 -26.58 -2.17 -4.75
C ILE A 55 -27.94 -2.00 -4.08
N MET A 56 -28.50 -0.78 -4.06
CA MET A 56 -29.83 -0.52 -3.51
C MET A 56 -30.93 -1.25 -4.27
N ALA A 57 -30.77 -1.40 -5.59
CA ALA A 57 -31.70 -2.11 -6.48
C ALA A 57 -31.59 -3.65 -6.44
N MET A 58 -30.56 -4.21 -5.79
CA MET A 58 -30.42 -5.66 -5.63
C MET A 58 -31.68 -6.25 -4.95
N PRO A 59 -32.14 -7.44 -5.35
CA PRO A 59 -33.22 -8.14 -4.64
C PRO A 59 -32.80 -8.46 -3.20
N GLU A 60 -33.76 -8.59 -2.30
CA GLU A 60 -33.49 -9.00 -0.92
C GLU A 60 -32.85 -10.41 -0.90
N SER A 61 -31.56 -10.46 -0.59
CA SER A 61 -30.74 -11.67 -0.64
C SER A 61 -29.79 -11.73 0.56
N THR A 62 -29.00 -12.81 0.67
CA THR A 62 -27.97 -12.90 1.73
C THR A 62 -26.82 -11.94 1.47
N GLU A 63 -26.45 -11.77 0.20
CA GLU A 63 -25.46 -10.81 -0.30
C GLU A 63 -25.85 -9.40 0.10
N LYS A 64 -27.07 -8.96 -0.26
CA LYS A 64 -27.58 -7.63 0.09
C LYS A 64 -27.58 -7.42 1.60
N ARG A 65 -28.08 -8.40 2.38
CA ARG A 65 -28.08 -8.33 3.85
C ARG A 65 -26.67 -8.21 4.41
N THR A 66 -25.68 -8.90 3.85
CA THR A 66 -24.27 -8.83 4.30
C THR A 66 -23.67 -7.46 3.97
N LEU A 67 -23.94 -6.92 2.77
CA LEU A 67 -23.54 -5.54 2.42
C LEU A 67 -24.13 -4.54 3.43
N PHE A 68 -25.41 -4.65 3.79
CA PHE A 68 -26.01 -3.76 4.78
C PHE A 68 -25.56 -4.04 6.22
N GLN A 69 -25.02 -5.22 6.53
CA GLN A 69 -24.36 -5.46 7.82
C GLN A 69 -23.03 -4.71 7.89
N ILE A 70 -22.25 -4.70 6.82
CA ILE A 70 -20.96 -4.01 6.75
C ILE A 70 -21.17 -2.50 6.65
N PHE A 71 -22.00 -2.06 5.70
CA PHE A 71 -22.17 -0.64 5.37
C PHE A 71 -23.26 0.05 6.18
N LYS A 72 -24.06 -0.71 6.96
CA LYS A 72 -25.20 -0.27 7.79
C LYS A 72 -26.40 0.26 6.99
N ASN A 73 -26.17 1.21 6.10
CA ASN A 73 -27.17 1.91 5.31
C ASN A 73 -26.56 2.51 4.03
N GLU A 74 -27.41 3.08 3.17
CA GLU A 74 -27.01 3.75 1.93
C GLU A 74 -25.95 4.85 2.16
N LYS A 75 -26.11 5.64 3.23
CA LYS A 75 -25.17 6.72 3.56
C LYS A 75 -23.80 6.18 3.95
N GLY A 76 -23.74 5.06 4.66
CA GLY A 76 -22.50 4.37 5.00
C GLY A 76 -21.81 3.81 3.77
N LEU A 77 -22.55 3.12 2.89
CA LEU A 77 -22.03 2.62 1.61
C LEU A 77 -21.47 3.76 0.76
N ARG A 78 -22.24 4.84 0.57
CA ARG A 78 -21.80 6.02 -0.17
C ARG A 78 -20.52 6.60 0.41
N SER A 79 -20.47 6.80 1.73
CA SER A 79 -19.29 7.34 2.39
C SER A 79 -18.06 6.46 2.23
N LEU A 80 -18.19 5.13 2.22
CA LEU A 80 -17.08 4.21 2.00
C LEU A 80 -16.54 4.33 0.57
N LEU A 81 -17.43 4.35 -0.42
CA LEU A 81 -17.06 4.46 -1.84
C LEU A 81 -16.47 5.85 -2.17
N GLU A 82 -17.00 6.93 -1.60
CA GLU A 82 -16.49 8.30 -1.76
C GLU A 82 -15.13 8.50 -1.09
N LYS A 83 -14.88 7.80 0.00
CA LYS A 83 -13.60 7.88 0.72
C LYS A 83 -12.57 6.85 0.23
N GLU A 84 -12.97 5.94 -0.65
CA GLU A 84 -12.15 4.83 -1.15
C GLU A 84 -11.60 3.94 -0.04
N ASN A 85 -12.37 3.75 1.05
CA ASN A 85 -11.97 2.84 2.14
C ASN A 85 -12.26 1.38 1.75
N PHE A 86 -11.60 0.92 0.69
CA PHE A 86 -11.84 -0.40 0.10
C PHE A 86 -11.31 -1.54 0.96
N ARG A 87 -10.47 -1.25 1.96
CA ARG A 87 -10.00 -2.24 2.93
C ARG A 87 -11.16 -2.81 3.75
N GLU A 88 -12.18 -1.99 4.06
CA GLU A 88 -13.40 -2.47 4.71
C GLU A 88 -14.17 -3.48 3.84
N LEU A 89 -13.98 -3.48 2.51
CA LEU A 89 -14.59 -4.49 1.65
C LEU A 89 -14.03 -5.88 1.91
N GLU A 90 -12.78 -6.01 2.36
CA GLU A 90 -12.17 -7.31 2.67
C GLU A 90 -13.03 -8.15 3.64
N MET A 91 -13.81 -7.49 4.50
CA MET A 91 -14.80 -8.14 5.36
C MET A 91 -15.82 -8.97 4.58
N LEU A 92 -16.20 -8.59 3.36
CA LEU A 92 -17.06 -9.41 2.49
C LEU A 92 -16.39 -10.74 2.17
N ARG A 93 -15.10 -10.75 1.85
CA ARG A 93 -14.34 -11.98 1.59
C ARG A 93 -14.31 -12.86 2.84
N LEU A 94 -14.00 -12.26 3.99
CA LEU A 94 -13.89 -12.97 5.27
C LEU A 94 -15.24 -13.51 5.79
N LEU A 95 -16.37 -12.86 5.47
CA LEU A 95 -17.72 -13.32 5.79
C LEU A 95 -18.30 -14.32 4.77
N GLY A 96 -17.45 -14.90 3.91
CA GLY A 96 -17.85 -15.90 2.92
C GLY A 96 -18.58 -15.34 1.70
N GLN A 97 -18.60 -14.01 1.52
CA GLN A 97 -19.14 -13.32 0.34
C GLN A 97 -18.02 -13.00 -0.68
N GLY A 98 -17.03 -13.88 -0.82
CA GLY A 98 -15.91 -13.71 -1.77
C GLY A 98 -16.32 -13.40 -3.21
N PRO A 99 -17.37 -14.02 -3.81
CA PRO A 99 -17.82 -13.66 -5.15
C PRO A 99 -18.25 -12.20 -5.30
N LEU A 100 -19.00 -11.68 -4.32
CA LEU A 100 -19.47 -10.29 -4.30
C LEU A 100 -18.32 -9.31 -4.10
N TRP A 101 -17.38 -9.66 -3.22
CA TRP A 101 -16.16 -8.88 -3.04
C TRP A 101 -15.37 -8.75 -4.35
N ARG A 102 -15.17 -9.85 -5.08
CA ARG A 102 -14.47 -9.85 -6.38
C ARG A 102 -15.21 -9.03 -7.43
N GLU A 103 -16.55 -9.04 -7.41
CA GLU A 103 -17.35 -8.20 -8.29
C GLU A 103 -17.10 -6.71 -8.02
N ILE A 104 -17.06 -6.30 -6.74
CA ILE A 104 -16.76 -4.90 -6.38
C ILE A 104 -15.33 -4.53 -6.78
N VAL A 105 -14.33 -5.39 -6.55
CA VAL A 105 -12.94 -5.16 -7.02
C VAL A 105 -12.89 -4.98 -8.53
N SER A 106 -13.64 -5.79 -9.29
CA SER A 106 -13.76 -5.63 -10.75
C SER A 106 -14.43 -4.31 -11.13
N GLN A 107 -15.43 -3.85 -10.38
CA GLN A 107 -16.06 -2.54 -10.61
C GLN A 107 -15.10 -1.37 -10.31
N ILE A 108 -14.21 -1.50 -9.32
CA ILE A 108 -13.18 -0.50 -9.05
C ILE A 108 -12.14 -0.51 -10.19
N SER A 109 -11.68 -1.67 -10.64
CA SER A 109 -10.80 -1.79 -11.82
C SER A 109 -11.40 -1.09 -13.05
N GLN A 110 -12.69 -1.29 -13.33
CA GLN A 110 -13.37 -0.60 -14.43
C GLN A 110 -13.36 0.92 -14.26
N ARG A 111 -13.54 1.43 -13.03
CA ARG A 111 -13.43 2.87 -12.72
C ARG A 111 -12.03 3.41 -13.04
N GLU A 112 -10.97 2.68 -12.72
CA GLU A 112 -9.58 3.07 -13.02
C GLU A 112 -9.34 3.17 -14.54
N ILE A 113 -9.85 2.20 -15.30
CA ILE A 113 -9.78 2.19 -16.77
C ILE A 113 -10.51 3.42 -17.33
N VAL A 114 -11.73 3.69 -16.87
CA VAL A 114 -12.54 4.85 -17.31
C VAL A 114 -11.83 6.16 -16.99
N THR A 115 -11.20 6.26 -15.82
CA THR A 115 -10.44 7.44 -15.39
C THR A 115 -9.28 7.71 -16.33
N SER A 116 -8.51 6.67 -16.68
CA SER A 116 -7.39 6.78 -17.62
C SER A 116 -7.84 7.12 -19.04
N LEU A 117 -8.95 6.54 -19.51
CA LEU A 117 -9.54 6.87 -20.81
C LEU A 117 -10.02 8.32 -20.89
N LEU A 118 -10.65 8.83 -19.83
CA LEU A 118 -11.08 10.22 -19.75
C LEU A 118 -9.88 11.18 -19.74
N ALA A 119 -8.86 10.89 -18.93
CA ALA A 119 -7.63 11.69 -18.92
C ALA A 119 -6.97 11.72 -20.30
N LYS A 120 -6.90 10.58 -20.99
CA LYS A 120 -6.37 10.48 -22.35
C LYS A 120 -7.19 11.31 -23.34
N HIS A 121 -8.51 11.26 -23.24
CA HIS A 121 -9.40 12.09 -24.06
C HIS A 121 -9.11 13.58 -23.85
N TYR A 122 -9.06 14.05 -22.60
CA TYR A 122 -8.74 15.45 -22.31
C TYR A 122 -7.36 15.84 -22.82
N VAL A 123 -6.32 15.04 -22.54
CA VAL A 123 -4.95 15.28 -22.99
C VAL A 123 -4.86 15.38 -24.51
N ALA A 124 -5.68 14.65 -25.29
CA ALA A 124 -5.70 14.77 -26.75
C ALA A 124 -6.25 16.13 -27.24
N HIS A 125 -7.08 16.79 -26.44
CA HIS A 125 -7.77 18.04 -26.80
C HIS A 125 -7.18 19.29 -26.12
N LEU A 126 -6.25 19.12 -25.18
CA LEU A 126 -5.55 20.25 -24.55
C LEU A 126 -4.73 21.05 -25.58
N SER A 127 -4.71 22.37 -25.39
CA SER A 127 -3.85 23.28 -26.16
C SER A 127 -2.37 23.09 -25.79
N GLU A 128 -1.45 23.48 -26.68
CA GLU A 128 -0.01 23.46 -26.36
C GLU A 128 0.33 24.39 -25.17
N THR A 129 -0.47 25.44 -24.94
CA THR A 129 -0.29 26.33 -23.79
C THR A 129 -0.65 25.64 -22.48
N ASP A 130 -1.69 24.80 -22.50
CA ASP A 130 -2.10 24.01 -21.33
C ASP A 130 -1.12 22.89 -21.05
N LEU A 131 -0.66 22.18 -22.09
CA LEU A 131 0.37 21.14 -21.95
C LEU A 131 1.70 21.67 -21.42
N ALA A 132 2.08 22.90 -21.79
CA ALA A 132 3.32 23.50 -21.29
C ALA A 132 3.34 23.62 -19.76
N LYS A 133 2.18 23.69 -19.10
CA LYS A 133 2.07 23.74 -17.62
C LYS A 133 2.34 22.38 -16.96
N PHE A 134 2.27 21.29 -17.71
CA PHE A 134 2.53 19.96 -17.18
C PHE A 134 4.00 19.66 -17.00
N HIS A 135 4.90 20.35 -17.73
CA HIS A 135 6.32 20.00 -17.84
C HIS A 135 6.58 18.60 -18.46
N PHE A 136 5.56 18.01 -19.08
CA PHE A 136 5.63 16.78 -19.85
C PHE A 136 5.16 17.05 -21.28
N SER A 137 5.75 16.39 -22.25
CA SER A 137 5.22 16.36 -23.61
C SER A 137 3.92 15.56 -23.69
N ARG A 138 3.08 15.86 -24.69
CA ARG A 138 1.86 15.09 -24.96
C ARG A 138 2.17 13.59 -25.13
N GLN A 139 3.31 13.27 -25.75
CA GLN A 139 3.77 11.91 -26.00
C GLN A 139 4.13 11.17 -24.70
N GLU A 140 4.75 11.83 -23.73
CA GLU A 140 5.04 11.25 -22.42
C GLU A 140 3.76 10.98 -21.63
N ILE A 141 2.82 11.94 -21.60
CA ILE A 141 1.54 11.75 -20.89
C ILE A 141 0.72 10.64 -21.55
N SER A 142 0.69 10.61 -22.89
CA SER A 142 0.01 9.55 -23.63
C SER A 142 0.67 8.19 -23.38
N LEU A 143 2.00 8.13 -23.28
CA LEU A 143 2.71 6.90 -22.93
C LEU A 143 2.34 6.42 -21.52
N PHE A 144 2.31 7.31 -20.52
CA PHE A 144 1.92 7.00 -19.16
C PHE A 144 0.52 6.37 -19.11
N LEU A 145 -0.46 7.01 -19.74
CA LEU A 145 -1.84 6.55 -19.78
C LEU A 145 -2.02 5.26 -20.59
N ASP A 146 -1.37 5.15 -21.75
CA ASP A 146 -1.44 3.95 -22.61
C ASP A 146 -0.84 2.73 -21.90
N LEU A 147 0.28 2.92 -21.22
CA LEU A 147 0.94 1.85 -20.47
C LEU A 147 0.07 1.39 -19.30
N GLY A 148 -0.45 2.34 -18.50
CA GLY A 148 -1.38 2.04 -17.40
C GLY A 148 -2.59 1.25 -17.86
N LEU A 149 -3.28 1.73 -18.91
CA LEU A 149 -4.43 1.03 -19.50
C LEU A 149 -4.10 -0.39 -19.97
N SER A 150 -2.92 -0.58 -20.56
CA SER A 150 -2.55 -1.86 -21.17
C SER A 150 -2.12 -2.92 -20.16
N VAL A 151 -1.64 -2.52 -18.98
CA VAL A 151 -1.27 -3.46 -17.90
C VAL A 151 -2.40 -3.72 -16.91
N GLN A 152 -3.39 -2.82 -16.82
CA GLN A 152 -4.47 -2.89 -15.84
C GLN A 152 -5.25 -4.21 -15.87
N GLU A 153 -5.87 -4.54 -17.01
CA GLU A 153 -6.73 -5.71 -17.15
C GLU A 153 -6.02 -7.05 -16.83
N PRO A 154 -4.84 -7.37 -17.42
CA PRO A 154 -4.17 -8.63 -17.11
C PRO A 154 -3.74 -8.73 -15.64
N ILE A 155 -3.30 -7.63 -15.01
CA ILE A 155 -2.91 -7.62 -13.61
C ILE A 155 -4.11 -7.84 -12.69
N ASP A 156 -5.21 -7.11 -12.92
CA ASP A 156 -6.41 -7.21 -12.09
C ASP A 156 -7.08 -8.58 -12.23
N SER A 157 -7.14 -9.12 -13.45
CA SER A 157 -7.67 -10.45 -13.72
C SER A 157 -6.85 -11.52 -12.99
N ALA A 158 -5.53 -11.46 -13.10
CA ALA A 158 -4.62 -12.40 -12.44
C ALA A 158 -4.71 -12.27 -10.90
N PHE A 159 -4.81 -11.05 -10.35
CA PHE A 159 -5.02 -10.82 -8.92
C PHE A 159 -6.35 -11.41 -8.42
N VAL A 160 -7.44 -11.18 -9.15
CA VAL A 160 -8.75 -11.79 -8.83
C VAL A 160 -8.68 -13.32 -8.89
N HIS A 161 -7.88 -13.89 -9.79
CA HIS A 161 -7.64 -15.32 -9.86
C HIS A 161 -6.79 -15.82 -8.67
N GLN A 162 -5.70 -15.13 -8.32
CA GLN A 162 -4.89 -15.42 -7.13
C GLN A 162 -5.77 -15.52 -5.88
N LEU A 163 -6.70 -14.59 -5.71
CA LEU A 163 -7.60 -14.62 -4.56
C LEU A 163 -8.62 -15.75 -4.57
N LYS A 164 -9.10 -16.16 -5.75
CA LYS A 164 -9.92 -17.38 -5.85
C LYS A 164 -9.15 -18.62 -5.39
N ILE A 165 -7.85 -18.67 -5.65
CA ILE A 165 -6.97 -19.76 -5.22
C ILE A 165 -6.75 -19.67 -3.70
N ALA A 166 -6.41 -18.48 -3.18
CA ALA A 166 -6.18 -18.26 -1.75
C ALA A 166 -7.44 -18.54 -0.89
N ASP A 167 -8.64 -18.27 -1.43
CA ASP A 167 -9.92 -18.58 -0.77
C ASP A 167 -10.26 -20.08 -0.77
N SER A 168 -9.51 -20.92 -1.50
CA SER A 168 -9.77 -22.37 -1.54
C SER A 168 -9.31 -23.07 -0.25
N PRO A 169 -9.90 -24.21 0.14
CA PRO A 169 -9.56 -24.91 1.38
C PRO A 169 -8.07 -25.23 1.55
N ASP A 170 -7.38 -25.50 0.44
CA ASP A 170 -5.95 -25.85 0.42
C ASP A 170 -5.03 -24.62 0.20
N GLY A 171 -5.60 -23.48 -0.22
CA GLY A 171 -4.86 -22.26 -0.58
C GLY A 171 -4.22 -21.52 0.60
N LYS A 172 -4.63 -21.83 1.84
CA LYS A 172 -4.12 -21.19 3.08
C LYS A 172 -2.95 -21.92 3.74
N ASN A 173 -2.53 -23.09 3.23
CA ASN A 173 -1.51 -23.89 3.89
C ASN A 173 -0.11 -23.32 3.63
N ILE A 174 0.53 -22.80 4.68
CA ILE A 174 1.93 -22.39 4.68
C ILE A 174 2.80 -23.66 4.55
N GLY A 175 3.43 -23.87 3.39
CA GLY A 175 4.37 -24.97 3.18
C GLY A 175 5.76 -24.67 3.76
N GLN A 176 6.58 -25.71 3.95
CA GLN A 176 7.95 -25.53 4.48
C GLN A 176 8.85 -24.68 3.57
N HIS A 177 8.56 -24.63 2.26
CA HIS A 177 9.29 -23.83 1.28
C HIS A 177 9.19 -22.31 1.50
N SER A 178 8.14 -21.83 2.19
CA SER A 178 7.98 -20.41 2.55
C SER A 178 9.10 -19.84 3.43
N ARG A 179 9.96 -20.69 4.00
CA ARG A 179 11.15 -20.31 4.77
C ARG A 179 12.37 -19.96 3.90
N HIS A 180 12.26 -20.11 2.58
CA HIS A 180 13.35 -19.90 1.63
C HIS A 180 12.98 -18.81 0.62
N PHE A 181 13.80 -17.77 0.52
CA PHE A 181 13.64 -16.71 -0.47
C PHE A 181 13.66 -17.24 -1.89
N GLY A 182 12.79 -16.69 -2.72
CA GLY A 182 12.55 -17.12 -4.09
C GLY A 182 11.25 -17.90 -4.26
N TYR A 183 10.76 -18.63 -3.25
CA TYR A 183 9.53 -19.43 -3.39
C TYR A 183 8.25 -18.62 -3.32
N GLU A 184 8.30 -17.42 -2.76
CA GLU A 184 7.20 -16.44 -2.78
C GLU A 184 6.77 -16.06 -4.21
N TYR A 185 7.63 -16.32 -5.21
CA TYR A 185 7.39 -16.11 -6.65
C TYR A 185 6.80 -17.34 -7.36
N LEU A 186 6.50 -18.42 -6.65
CA LEU A 186 5.87 -19.64 -7.17
C LEU A 186 4.53 -19.90 -6.46
N TYR A 187 3.65 -20.68 -7.09
CA TYR A 187 2.53 -21.31 -6.40
C TYR A 187 2.95 -22.72 -5.96
N GLY A 188 3.11 -22.90 -4.66
CA GLY A 188 3.72 -24.10 -4.10
C GLY A 188 5.21 -24.21 -4.46
N GLU A 189 5.73 -25.44 -4.58
CA GLU A 189 7.19 -25.66 -4.71
C GLU A 189 7.72 -25.57 -6.14
N THR A 190 6.86 -25.71 -7.16
CA THR A 190 7.32 -25.94 -8.54
C THR A 190 6.47 -25.30 -9.63
N THR A 191 5.44 -24.51 -9.29
CA THR A 191 4.54 -23.94 -10.31
C THR A 191 4.79 -22.44 -10.47
N PRO A 192 5.35 -21.99 -11.61
CA PRO A 192 5.53 -20.57 -11.89
C PRO A 192 4.19 -19.83 -12.02
N PHE A 193 4.17 -18.54 -11.64
CA PHE A 193 2.96 -17.70 -11.74
C PHE A 193 2.36 -17.72 -13.14
N LYS A 194 3.19 -17.69 -14.18
CA LYS A 194 2.71 -17.70 -15.56
C LYS A 194 1.97 -18.98 -15.97
N ASP A 195 2.17 -20.09 -15.28
CA ASP A 195 1.46 -21.33 -15.58
C ASP A 195 0.09 -21.33 -14.89
N VAL A 196 -0.01 -20.64 -13.75
CA VAL A 196 -1.26 -20.40 -13.02
C VAL A 196 -2.13 -19.35 -13.72
N PHE A 197 -1.52 -18.23 -14.18
CA PHE A 197 -2.20 -17.08 -14.80
C PHE A 197 -1.88 -17.00 -16.30
N ARG A 198 -1.95 -18.13 -16.99
CA ARG A 198 -1.42 -18.30 -18.35
C ARG A 198 -1.85 -17.24 -19.34
N ASP A 199 -3.14 -17.00 -19.45
CA ASP A 199 -3.67 -16.09 -20.47
C ASP A 199 -3.35 -14.63 -20.09
N ASP A 200 -3.52 -14.27 -18.82
CA ASP A 200 -3.24 -12.94 -18.29
C ASP A 200 -1.75 -12.57 -18.44
N PHE A 201 -0.85 -13.48 -18.06
CA PHE A 201 0.59 -13.24 -18.11
C PHE A 201 1.11 -13.28 -19.54
N LEU A 202 0.53 -14.11 -20.42
CA LEU A 202 0.85 -14.07 -21.85
C LEU A 202 0.50 -12.69 -22.45
N GLN A 203 -0.68 -12.15 -22.11
CA GLN A 203 -1.08 -10.81 -22.54
C GLN A 203 -0.15 -9.73 -21.98
N LEU A 204 0.18 -9.80 -20.69
CA LEU A 204 1.11 -8.87 -20.03
C LEU A 204 2.49 -8.89 -20.67
N VAL A 205 3.09 -10.05 -20.86
CA VAL A 205 4.43 -10.22 -21.47
C VAL A 205 4.46 -9.64 -22.88
N ASN A 206 3.42 -9.90 -23.69
CA ASN A 206 3.32 -9.32 -25.04
C ASN A 206 3.19 -7.80 -25.01
N THR A 207 2.42 -7.27 -24.07
CA THR A 207 2.24 -5.83 -23.85
C THR A 207 3.56 -5.15 -23.48
N LEU A 208 4.28 -5.70 -22.50
CA LEU A 208 5.56 -5.16 -22.05
C LEU A 208 6.61 -5.16 -23.17
N LYS A 209 6.68 -6.23 -23.97
CA LYS A 209 7.57 -6.31 -25.15
C LYS A 209 7.22 -5.26 -26.20
N TYR A 210 5.92 -5.10 -26.50
CA TYR A 210 5.44 -4.11 -27.45
C TYR A 210 5.84 -2.68 -27.02
N PHE A 211 5.59 -2.31 -25.76
CA PHE A 211 5.96 -1.00 -25.24
C PHE A 211 7.48 -0.81 -25.21
N SER A 212 8.24 -1.83 -24.82
CA SER A 212 9.71 -1.80 -24.89
C SER A 212 10.21 -1.43 -26.28
N GLU A 213 9.73 -2.12 -27.32
CA GLU A 213 10.15 -1.84 -28.71
C GLU A 213 9.74 -0.44 -29.18
N ARG A 214 8.49 -0.05 -28.91
CA ARG A 214 7.93 1.24 -29.33
C ARG A 214 8.59 2.43 -28.60
N ILE A 215 8.89 2.29 -27.32
CA ILE A 215 9.59 3.32 -26.54
C ILE A 215 11.02 3.47 -27.05
N ARG A 216 11.72 2.34 -27.30
CA ARG A 216 13.07 2.36 -27.86
C ARG A 216 13.11 3.07 -29.21
N GLU A 217 12.19 2.77 -30.11
CA GLU A 217 12.07 3.45 -31.40
C GLU A 217 11.81 4.95 -31.23
N LYS A 218 10.84 5.33 -30.37
CA LYS A 218 10.52 6.74 -30.13
C LYS A 218 11.66 7.53 -29.50
N ALA A 219 12.42 6.93 -28.58
CA ALA A 219 13.60 7.54 -27.99
C ALA A 219 14.70 7.72 -29.04
N PHE A 220 14.97 6.69 -29.85
CA PHE A 220 15.96 6.74 -30.94
C PHE A 220 15.63 7.82 -31.98
N LEU A 221 14.34 7.98 -32.33
CA LEU A 221 13.87 8.99 -33.28
C LEU A 221 13.74 10.40 -32.66
N GLY A 222 13.99 10.56 -31.35
CA GLY A 222 13.93 11.84 -30.65
C GLY A 222 12.51 12.33 -30.29
N TYR A 223 11.50 11.45 -30.36
CA TYR A 223 10.13 11.74 -29.92
C TYR A 223 9.93 11.58 -28.40
N LEU A 224 10.84 10.86 -27.74
CA LEU A 224 10.94 10.76 -26.29
C LEU A 224 12.38 11.11 -25.86
N PRO A 225 12.58 11.66 -24.65
CA PRO A 225 13.92 11.88 -24.12
C PRO A 225 14.76 10.58 -24.05
N PRO A 226 16.09 10.64 -24.20
CA PRO A 226 16.95 9.45 -24.20
C PRO A 226 16.85 8.58 -22.94
N VAL A 227 16.47 9.17 -21.79
CA VAL A 227 16.27 8.42 -20.53
C VAL A 227 15.25 7.27 -20.69
N TYR A 228 14.29 7.40 -21.61
CA TYR A 228 13.28 6.38 -21.89
C TYR A 228 13.84 5.09 -22.51
N GLU A 229 15.08 5.08 -23.00
CA GLU A 229 15.75 3.83 -23.39
C GLU A 229 15.92 2.88 -22.20
N LYS A 230 16.15 3.42 -20.98
CA LYS A 230 16.19 2.63 -19.75
C LYS A 230 14.83 2.03 -19.43
N LEU A 231 13.74 2.79 -19.63
CA LEU A 231 12.38 2.27 -19.44
C LEU A 231 12.10 1.12 -20.40
N ALA A 232 12.51 1.25 -21.66
CA ALA A 232 12.37 0.18 -22.64
C ALA A 232 13.10 -1.11 -22.21
N ASN A 233 14.33 -0.98 -21.70
CA ASN A 233 15.10 -2.14 -21.21
C ASN A 233 14.43 -2.77 -19.99
N TYR A 234 14.01 -1.94 -19.02
CA TYR A 234 13.31 -2.39 -17.82
C TYR A 234 12.02 -3.17 -18.14
N LEU A 235 11.19 -2.66 -19.06
CA LEU A 235 9.98 -3.34 -19.51
C LEU A 235 10.27 -4.70 -20.16
N ASN A 236 11.37 -4.82 -20.90
CA ASN A 236 11.80 -6.10 -21.46
C ASN A 236 12.24 -7.08 -20.36
N THR A 237 12.92 -6.61 -19.32
CA THR A 237 13.32 -7.41 -18.15
C THR A 237 12.11 -7.88 -17.35
N LEU A 238 11.12 -7.01 -17.13
CA LEU A 238 9.83 -7.40 -16.58
C LEU A 238 9.15 -8.48 -17.43
N ALA A 239 9.13 -8.32 -18.76
CA ALA A 239 8.53 -9.30 -19.66
C ALA A 239 9.23 -10.67 -19.62
N ILE A 240 10.54 -10.70 -19.43
CA ILE A 240 11.30 -11.95 -19.25
C ILE A 240 10.93 -12.58 -17.90
N SER A 241 10.84 -11.78 -16.85
CA SER A 241 10.55 -12.24 -15.48
C SER A 241 9.15 -12.82 -15.35
N PHE A 242 8.12 -12.07 -15.75
CA PHE A 242 6.73 -12.58 -15.80
C PHE A 242 6.55 -13.73 -16.80
N GLY A 243 7.44 -13.87 -17.79
CA GLY A 243 7.44 -14.96 -18.78
C GLY A 243 8.28 -16.19 -18.39
N SER A 244 8.94 -16.17 -17.23
CA SER A 244 9.91 -17.19 -16.82
C SER A 244 9.26 -18.55 -16.48
N ASN A 245 9.94 -19.65 -16.86
CA ASN A 245 9.61 -21.02 -16.42
C ASN A 245 10.45 -21.46 -15.21
N GLU A 246 11.22 -20.55 -14.62
CA GLU A 246 12.13 -20.90 -13.52
C GLU A 246 11.35 -21.37 -12.29
N THR A 247 11.87 -22.40 -11.63
CA THR A 247 11.29 -23.02 -10.43
C THR A 247 12.30 -23.14 -9.29
N GLU A 248 13.58 -22.88 -9.56
CA GLU A 248 14.63 -22.90 -8.54
C GLU A 248 14.67 -21.56 -7.81
N ALA A 249 14.52 -21.60 -6.49
CA ALA A 249 14.42 -20.42 -5.63
C ALA A 249 15.58 -19.43 -5.81
N GLU A 250 16.84 -19.91 -5.81
CA GLU A 250 18.01 -19.05 -6.03
C GLU A 250 18.00 -18.36 -7.41
N SER A 251 17.50 -19.04 -8.44
CA SER A 251 17.40 -18.45 -9.77
C SER A 251 16.28 -17.42 -9.85
N LEU A 252 15.16 -17.65 -9.17
CA LEU A 252 14.08 -16.68 -9.04
C LEU A 252 14.56 -15.41 -8.35
N VAL A 253 15.28 -15.54 -7.23
CA VAL A 253 15.91 -14.41 -6.54
C VAL A 253 16.80 -13.63 -7.51
N ARG A 254 17.69 -14.29 -8.27
CA ARG A 254 18.55 -13.62 -9.25
C ARG A 254 17.78 -12.91 -10.37
N ILE A 255 16.63 -13.45 -10.80
CA ILE A 255 15.78 -12.79 -11.80
C ILE A 255 15.23 -11.49 -11.22
N TRP A 256 14.69 -11.53 -10.00
CA TRP A 256 14.11 -10.36 -9.33
C TRP A 256 15.15 -9.33 -8.92
N GLU A 257 16.34 -9.73 -8.47
CA GLU A 257 17.45 -8.82 -8.24
C GLU A 257 17.84 -8.00 -9.49
N ASN A 258 17.73 -8.61 -10.68
CA ASN A 258 17.97 -7.89 -11.93
C ASN A 258 16.84 -6.90 -12.25
N VAL A 259 15.58 -7.26 -11.95
CA VAL A 259 14.44 -6.33 -12.07
C VAL A 259 14.67 -5.12 -11.17
N ASP A 260 15.00 -5.33 -9.89
CA ASP A 260 15.18 -4.25 -8.92
C ASP A 260 16.35 -3.35 -9.28
N LYS A 261 17.44 -3.94 -9.78
CA LYS A 261 18.58 -3.18 -10.27
C LYS A 261 18.21 -2.28 -11.44
N GLU A 262 17.52 -2.81 -12.45
CA GLU A 262 17.11 -2.01 -13.61
C GLU A 262 16.06 -0.95 -13.24
N TYR A 263 15.19 -1.26 -12.28
CA TYR A 263 14.26 -0.31 -11.69
C TYR A 263 15.00 0.85 -11.00
N LEU A 264 15.98 0.57 -10.15
CA LEU A 264 16.78 1.60 -9.49
C LEU A 264 17.64 2.41 -10.48
N ASP A 265 18.17 1.77 -11.52
CA ASP A 265 18.88 2.43 -12.61
C ASP A 265 17.97 3.37 -13.43
N LEU A 266 16.67 3.07 -13.50
CA LEU A 266 15.64 3.88 -14.13
C LEU A 266 15.26 5.08 -13.26
N VAL A 267 15.00 4.84 -11.97
CA VAL A 267 14.69 5.87 -10.96
C VAL A 267 15.84 6.86 -10.84
N SER A 268 17.07 6.37 -10.69
CA SER A 268 18.28 7.19 -10.54
C SER A 268 18.60 8.00 -11.79
N ALA A 269 18.16 7.55 -12.97
CA ALA A 269 18.30 8.30 -14.21
C ALA A 269 17.25 9.42 -14.36
N GLY A 270 16.30 9.52 -13.44
CA GLY A 270 15.24 10.53 -13.46
C GLY A 270 14.18 10.24 -14.53
N CYS A 271 13.94 8.98 -14.88
CA CYS A 271 12.83 8.68 -15.78
C CYS A 271 11.50 9.02 -15.09
N PRO A 272 10.62 9.83 -15.71
CA PRO A 272 9.38 10.24 -15.05
C PRO A 272 8.36 9.12 -14.89
N ILE A 273 8.36 8.13 -15.79
CA ILE A 273 7.41 7.02 -15.76
C ILE A 273 8.16 5.79 -15.27
N ILE A 274 7.66 5.19 -14.20
CA ILE A 274 8.18 3.93 -13.67
C ILE A 274 7.02 2.96 -13.46
N LEU A 275 7.36 1.66 -13.36
CA LEU A 275 6.40 0.63 -13.04
C LEU A 275 6.91 -0.06 -11.78
N ASN A 276 6.09 -0.10 -10.75
CA ASN A 276 6.43 -0.82 -9.54
C ASN A 276 5.78 -2.20 -9.59
N PRO A 277 6.56 -3.27 -9.76
CA PRO A 277 6.04 -4.60 -9.56
C PRO A 277 5.95 -4.85 -8.04
N TRP A 278 4.95 -5.62 -7.60
CA TRP A 278 4.79 -6.10 -6.21
C TRP A 278 4.25 -5.09 -5.19
N GLY A 279 3.41 -5.62 -4.29
CA GLY A 279 2.80 -4.86 -3.19
C GLY A 279 3.17 -5.44 -1.83
N PHE A 280 2.84 -6.71 -1.58
CA PHE A 280 3.08 -7.43 -0.32
C PHE A 280 2.56 -8.87 -0.46
N LEU A 281 2.78 -9.74 0.54
CA LEU A 281 2.21 -11.10 0.56
C LEU A 281 0.68 -11.04 0.72
N VAL A 282 -0.08 -11.64 -0.20
CA VAL A 282 -1.57 -11.59 -0.20
C VAL A 282 -2.20 -12.55 0.81
N ASP A 283 -1.59 -13.72 0.96
CA ASP A 283 -2.07 -14.83 1.79
C ASP A 283 -1.00 -15.28 2.81
N GLY A 284 0.03 -14.44 2.97
CA GLY A 284 1.19 -14.70 3.82
C GLY A 284 2.17 -15.73 3.28
N ASN A 285 1.98 -16.24 2.05
CA ASN A 285 2.86 -17.23 1.40
C ASN A 285 3.35 -16.77 0.03
N HIS A 286 2.47 -16.14 -0.75
CA HIS A 286 2.74 -15.75 -2.12
C HIS A 286 2.67 -14.24 -2.24
N VAL A 287 3.55 -13.68 -3.06
CA VAL A 287 3.46 -12.24 -3.29
C VAL A 287 2.24 -11.91 -4.14
N GLY A 288 1.65 -10.75 -3.83
CA GLY A 288 0.55 -10.20 -4.56
C GLY A 288 0.87 -9.81 -5.97
N ILE A 289 -0.06 -10.14 -6.87
CA ILE A 289 0.01 -9.73 -8.26
C ILE A 289 -0.28 -8.24 -8.36
N GLU A 290 0.71 -7.51 -8.83
CA GLU A 290 0.70 -6.07 -9.02
C GLU A 290 1.71 -5.64 -10.07
N LEU A 291 1.37 -4.59 -10.83
CA LEU A 291 2.32 -3.82 -11.63
C LEU A 291 1.81 -2.39 -11.80
N MET A 292 2.04 -1.53 -10.82
CA MET A 292 1.48 -0.18 -10.82
C MET A 292 2.32 0.76 -11.69
N VAL A 293 1.67 1.49 -12.60
CA VAL A 293 2.34 2.54 -13.40
C VAL A 293 2.21 3.88 -12.66
N THR A 294 3.35 4.47 -12.29
CA THR A 294 3.40 5.66 -11.44
C THR A 294 4.30 6.73 -12.03
N LEU A 295 4.19 7.95 -11.49
CA LEU A 295 5.11 9.04 -11.78
C LEU A 295 6.19 9.09 -10.70
N ASN A 296 7.46 9.07 -11.10
CA ASN A 296 8.60 9.26 -10.22
C ASN A 296 8.70 10.72 -9.80
N LEU A 297 8.58 11.00 -8.50
CA LEU A 297 8.66 12.35 -7.97
C LEU A 297 10.10 12.77 -7.66
N ALA A 298 11.00 11.81 -7.44
CA ALA A 298 12.39 12.07 -7.05
C ALA A 298 12.49 13.17 -5.96
N GLU A 299 13.39 14.16 -6.12
CA GLU A 299 13.59 15.29 -5.20
C GLU A 299 12.42 16.27 -5.13
N SER A 300 11.43 16.17 -6.04
CA SER A 300 10.23 17.02 -6.01
C SER A 300 9.19 16.55 -4.99
N SER A 301 9.35 15.34 -4.44
CA SER A 301 8.53 14.87 -3.33
C SER A 301 8.74 15.74 -2.09
N ARG A 302 7.63 16.08 -1.43
CA ARG A 302 7.69 16.81 -0.16
C ARG A 302 8.32 15.99 0.97
N TRP A 303 8.32 14.66 0.85
CA TRP A 303 8.83 13.73 1.84
C TRP A 303 10.31 13.37 1.61
N TYR A 304 10.88 13.77 0.47
CA TYR A 304 12.23 13.38 0.07
C TYR A 304 13.28 13.68 1.15
N THR A 305 13.28 14.91 1.67
CA THR A 305 14.27 15.33 2.69
C THR A 305 14.10 14.54 3.99
N ASP A 306 12.87 14.31 4.42
CA ASP A 306 12.57 13.55 5.63
C ASP A 306 13.04 12.10 5.49
N SER A 307 12.75 11.45 4.35
CA SER A 307 13.26 10.11 4.03
C SER A 307 14.78 10.03 4.09
N GLN A 308 15.51 10.98 3.49
CA GLN A 308 16.98 10.99 3.55
C GLN A 308 17.51 11.15 4.98
N ASN A 309 16.86 12.00 5.78
CA ASN A 309 17.24 12.18 7.18
C ASN A 309 17.02 10.89 7.98
N TYR A 310 15.88 10.20 7.79
CA TYR A 310 15.58 8.95 8.50
C TYR A 310 16.53 7.83 8.10
N LEU A 311 16.86 7.70 6.81
CA LEU A 311 17.90 6.78 6.33
C LEU A 311 19.26 7.04 6.99
N ALA A 312 19.67 8.30 7.10
CA ALA A 312 20.91 8.66 7.79
C ALA A 312 20.86 8.31 9.28
N THR A 313 19.70 8.50 9.92
CA THR A 313 19.50 8.22 11.35
C THR A 313 19.57 6.73 11.65
N VAL A 314 18.89 5.89 10.85
CA VAL A 314 18.97 4.44 11.02
C VAL A 314 20.38 3.92 10.72
N LYS A 315 21.06 4.47 9.72
CA LYS A 315 22.47 4.10 9.43
C LYS A 315 23.38 4.39 10.61
N ASN A 316 23.26 5.57 11.22
CA ASN A 316 24.02 5.91 12.42
C ASN A 316 23.67 4.98 13.60
N PHE A 317 22.38 4.72 13.82
CA PHE A 317 21.94 3.77 14.85
C PHE A 317 22.57 2.38 14.66
N MET A 318 22.51 1.82 13.45
CA MET A 318 23.06 0.49 13.15
C MET A 318 24.58 0.46 13.36
N ASN A 319 25.29 1.52 12.95
CA ASN A 319 26.73 1.67 13.19
C ASN A 319 27.06 1.72 14.70
N ASP A 320 26.27 2.43 15.50
CA ASP A 320 26.43 2.47 16.98
C ASP A 320 26.27 1.08 17.60
N GLN A 321 25.44 0.22 17.01
CA GLN A 321 25.26 -1.18 17.41
C GLN A 321 26.36 -2.11 16.87
N GLY A 322 27.31 -1.59 16.10
CA GLY A 322 28.38 -2.38 15.48
C GLY A 322 27.90 -3.30 14.36
N LEU A 323 26.78 -2.96 13.72
CA LEU A 323 26.20 -3.71 12.60
C LEU A 323 26.58 -3.03 11.29
N ASP A 324 27.08 -3.80 10.32
CA ASP A 324 27.26 -3.33 8.96
C ASP A 324 25.89 -3.13 8.31
N PHE A 325 25.64 -1.92 7.81
CA PHE A 325 24.33 -1.55 7.31
C PHE A 325 24.46 -0.53 6.17
N GLU A 326 23.86 -0.88 5.03
CA GLU A 326 23.67 0.03 3.92
C GLU A 326 22.17 0.33 3.75
N PRO A 327 21.74 1.60 3.90
CA PRO A 327 20.34 1.96 3.78
C PRO A 327 19.82 1.72 2.38
N LEU A 328 18.57 1.26 2.30
CA LEU A 328 17.86 1.13 1.03
C LEU A 328 17.30 2.51 0.60
N PRO A 329 17.37 2.86 -0.70
CA PRO A 329 16.84 4.13 -1.17
C PRO A 329 15.31 4.18 -1.10
N PHE A 330 14.77 5.36 -0.74
CA PHE A 330 13.35 5.67 -0.90
C PHE A 330 13.07 6.11 -2.34
N VAL A 331 12.03 5.54 -2.94
CA VAL A 331 11.49 5.92 -4.24
C VAL A 331 10.11 6.52 -4.05
N HIS A 332 10.03 7.83 -4.23
CA HIS A 332 8.80 8.61 -4.08
C HIS A 332 7.99 8.63 -5.36
N GLN A 333 6.71 8.29 -5.26
CA GLN A 333 5.85 8.05 -6.41
C GLN A 333 4.50 8.75 -6.26
N TYR A 334 3.94 9.19 -7.38
CA TYR A 334 2.54 9.58 -7.49
C TYR A 334 1.73 8.48 -8.20
N VAL A 335 0.63 8.07 -7.57
CA VAL A 335 -0.30 7.04 -8.05
C VAL A 335 -1.52 7.70 -8.68
N PHE A 336 -1.68 7.54 -9.99
CA PHE A 336 -2.89 8.03 -10.66
C PHE A 336 -4.05 7.03 -10.52
N VAL A 337 -3.78 5.77 -10.87
CA VAL A 337 -4.75 4.67 -10.85
C VAL A 337 -4.15 3.47 -10.12
N ARG A 338 -5.00 2.68 -9.45
CA ARG A 338 -4.60 1.49 -8.67
C ARG A 338 -4.83 0.22 -9.47
N ASN A 339 -3.98 -0.80 -9.30
CA ASN A 339 -4.20 -2.12 -9.89
C ASN A 339 -3.76 -3.26 -8.97
N GLY A 340 -4.25 -4.46 -9.28
CA GLY A 340 -4.00 -5.68 -8.53
C GLY A 340 -4.37 -5.53 -7.05
N ILE A 341 -3.43 -5.91 -6.19
CA ILE A 341 -3.58 -5.87 -4.74
C ILE A 341 -3.83 -4.46 -4.18
N ASN A 342 -3.38 -3.42 -4.87
CA ASN A 342 -3.52 -2.05 -4.41
C ASN A 342 -4.94 -1.49 -4.56
N ILE A 343 -5.83 -2.19 -5.29
CA ILE A 343 -7.25 -1.81 -5.39
C ILE A 343 -7.94 -1.87 -4.01
N PRO A 344 -8.00 -3.02 -3.32
CA PRO A 344 -8.64 -3.07 -2.00
C PRO A 344 -7.78 -2.50 -0.87
N TRP A 345 -6.45 -2.58 -0.95
CA TRP A 345 -5.59 -2.29 0.20
C TRP A 345 -5.04 -0.88 0.26
N THR A 346 -4.87 -0.20 -0.88
CA THR A 346 -4.28 1.16 -0.96
C THR A 346 -3.02 1.29 -0.12
N GLY A 347 -1.93 0.65 -0.57
CA GLY A 347 -0.61 0.79 0.04
C GLY A 347 -0.17 2.25 0.06
N THR A 348 0.37 2.69 1.20
CA THR A 348 0.89 4.05 1.39
C THR A 348 2.41 4.09 1.26
N ALA A 349 3.07 3.02 1.69
CA ALA A 349 4.47 2.74 1.45
C ALA A 349 4.71 1.23 1.61
N CYS A 350 5.90 0.76 1.22
CA CYS A 350 6.34 -0.62 1.44
C CYS A 350 7.87 -0.71 1.36
N ALA A 351 8.49 -1.26 2.41
CA ALA A 351 9.90 -1.61 2.43
C ALA A 351 10.13 -2.97 1.76
N GLY A 352 10.80 -2.96 0.61
CA GLY A 352 11.36 -4.17 -0.01
C GLY A 352 12.77 -4.48 0.51
N ASP A 353 13.37 -5.52 -0.07
CA ASP A 353 14.75 -5.96 0.18
C ASP A 353 15.82 -5.07 -0.49
N ARG A 354 15.42 -4.30 -1.53
CA ARG A 354 16.33 -3.44 -2.32
C ARG A 354 16.02 -1.95 -2.27
N PHE A 355 14.77 -1.58 -2.02
CA PHE A 355 14.32 -0.19 -1.97
C PHE A 355 13.05 -0.08 -1.16
N VAL A 356 12.73 1.14 -0.72
CA VAL A 356 11.46 1.48 -0.11
C VAL A 356 10.64 2.27 -1.13
N VAL A 357 9.39 1.88 -1.36
CA VAL A 357 8.47 2.67 -2.17
C VAL A 357 7.58 3.49 -1.26
N PHE A 358 7.40 4.77 -1.60
CA PHE A 358 6.50 5.67 -0.90
C PHE A 358 5.52 6.31 -1.88
N TYR A 359 4.23 6.08 -1.67
CA TYR A 359 3.15 6.60 -2.52
C TYR A 359 2.62 7.90 -1.94
N ASP A 360 3.24 9.02 -2.33
CA ASP A 360 3.07 10.34 -1.72
C ASP A 360 1.59 10.76 -1.59
N ASN A 361 0.83 10.67 -2.68
CA ASN A 361 -0.56 11.11 -2.71
C ASN A 361 -1.52 10.14 -2.01
N GLU A 362 -1.24 8.84 -2.05
CA GLU A 362 -2.04 7.83 -1.35
C GLU A 362 -1.86 7.93 0.17
N ASN A 363 -0.63 8.20 0.63
CA ASN A 363 -0.35 8.48 2.03
C ASN A 363 -1.11 9.73 2.52
N ASP A 364 -1.14 10.80 1.72
CA ASP A 364 -1.86 12.03 2.07
C ASP A 364 -3.37 11.83 2.13
N HIS A 365 -3.92 11.13 1.13
CA HIS A 365 -5.33 10.80 1.06
C HIS A 365 -5.75 9.96 2.27
N PHE A 366 -4.99 8.91 2.59
CA PHE A 366 -5.27 8.04 3.72
C PHE A 366 -5.16 8.79 5.06
N SER A 367 -4.13 9.61 5.23
CA SER A 367 -3.96 10.43 6.45
C SER A 367 -5.14 11.39 6.69
N ASN A 368 -5.59 12.07 5.63
CA ASN A 368 -6.76 12.94 5.70
C ASN A 368 -8.05 12.17 6.03
N HIS A 369 -8.19 10.96 5.46
CA HIS A 369 -9.32 10.08 5.75
C HIS A 369 -9.38 9.70 7.23
N LEU A 370 -8.26 9.26 7.80
CA LEU A 370 -8.16 8.87 9.20
C LEU A 370 -8.53 10.03 10.13
N TYR A 371 -7.97 11.23 9.87
CA TYR A 371 -8.29 12.43 10.64
C TYR A 371 -9.79 12.73 10.64
N GLN A 372 -10.39 12.84 9.45
CA GLN A 372 -11.80 13.17 9.30
C GLN A 372 -12.74 12.11 9.89
N THR A 373 -12.28 10.87 9.97
CA THR A 373 -13.12 9.74 10.39
C THR A 373 -13.03 9.50 11.90
N TYR A 374 -11.85 9.61 12.51
CA TYR A 374 -11.62 9.18 13.89
C TYR A 374 -11.13 10.27 14.85
N TYR A 375 -10.37 11.27 14.39
CA TYR A 375 -9.64 12.18 15.30
C TYR A 375 -10.58 12.82 16.33
N ASP A 376 -11.61 13.54 15.89
CA ASP A 376 -12.57 14.21 16.79
C ASP A 376 -13.46 13.25 17.59
N LYS A 377 -13.49 11.96 17.26
CA LYS A 377 -14.32 10.96 17.96
C LYS A 377 -13.55 10.24 19.06
N PHE A 378 -12.24 10.13 18.94
CA PHE A 378 -11.42 9.33 19.83
C PHE A 378 -10.36 10.15 20.57
N VAL A 379 -9.93 11.27 20.02
CA VAL A 379 -8.90 12.12 20.59
C VAL A 379 -9.52 13.41 21.16
N ASP A 380 -9.09 13.77 22.37
CA ASP A 380 -9.28 15.08 22.98
C ASP A 380 -7.97 15.88 22.82
N GLY A 381 -7.78 16.38 21.60
CA GLY A 381 -6.56 17.01 21.13
C GLY A 381 -6.85 18.29 20.33
N THR A 382 -5.78 18.96 19.91
CA THR A 382 -5.86 20.24 19.17
C THR A 382 -5.08 20.25 17.86
N THR A 383 -4.56 19.10 17.45
CA THR A 383 -3.81 18.93 16.21
C THR A 383 -4.73 19.19 15.02
N SER A 384 -4.36 20.13 14.15
CA SER A 384 -5.12 20.40 12.92
C SER A 384 -4.96 19.26 11.91
N GLN A 385 -5.88 19.14 10.95
CA GLN A 385 -5.80 18.14 9.87
C GLN A 385 -4.47 18.19 9.11
N GLU A 386 -3.99 19.39 8.75
CA GLU A 386 -2.73 19.56 8.03
C GLU A 386 -1.53 19.04 8.84
N ARG A 387 -1.50 19.36 10.14
CA ARG A 387 -0.47 18.89 11.07
C ARG A 387 -0.55 17.37 11.25
N PHE A 388 -1.75 16.82 11.43
CA PHE A 388 -1.95 15.38 11.53
C PHE A 388 -1.42 14.66 10.29
N THR A 389 -1.79 15.13 9.09
CA THR A 389 -1.35 14.55 7.82
C THR A 389 0.16 14.61 7.65
N TYR A 390 0.80 15.72 8.05
CA TYR A 390 2.24 15.84 8.05
C TYR A 390 2.92 14.84 9.00
N VAL A 391 2.49 14.81 10.27
CA VAL A 391 3.11 13.97 11.31
C VAL A 391 2.90 12.48 11.03
N ARG A 392 1.72 12.09 10.52
CA ARG A 392 1.45 10.72 10.13
C ARG A 392 2.33 10.29 8.94
N GLY A 393 2.47 11.13 7.91
CA GLY A 393 3.34 10.79 6.78
C GLY A 393 4.82 10.68 7.17
N LEU A 394 5.30 11.51 8.11
CA LEU A 394 6.62 11.31 8.73
C LEU A 394 6.71 9.96 9.45
N ASN A 395 5.67 9.58 10.20
CA ASN A 395 5.62 8.28 10.86
C ASN A 395 5.65 7.12 9.85
N THR A 396 4.98 7.23 8.71
CA THR A 396 5.07 6.23 7.63
C THR A 396 6.50 6.12 7.09
N VAL A 397 7.19 7.23 6.81
CA VAL A 397 8.60 7.20 6.40
C VAL A 397 9.48 6.52 7.48
N ALA A 398 9.25 6.87 8.76
CA ALA A 398 9.99 6.30 9.88
C ALA A 398 9.71 4.81 10.10
N HIS A 399 8.47 4.37 9.90
CA HIS A 399 8.02 2.97 9.96
C HIS A 399 8.73 2.13 8.91
N GLU A 400 8.71 2.54 7.64
CA GLU A 400 9.40 1.81 6.58
C GLU A 400 10.91 1.77 6.79
N THR A 401 11.48 2.86 7.32
CA THR A 401 12.89 2.89 7.74
C THR A 401 13.15 1.91 8.90
N GLY A 402 12.18 1.72 9.78
CA GLY A 402 12.21 0.78 10.89
C GLY A 402 12.31 -0.68 10.45
N HIS A 403 11.67 -1.07 9.34
CA HIS A 403 11.82 -2.41 8.77
C HIS A 403 13.28 -2.72 8.39
N LEU A 404 14.04 -1.72 7.96
CA LEU A 404 15.45 -1.85 7.58
C LEU A 404 16.35 -2.23 8.77
N GLY A 405 15.96 -1.86 10.00
CA GLY A 405 16.66 -2.25 11.22
C GLY A 405 16.54 -3.74 11.48
N ARG A 406 17.58 -4.53 11.17
CA ARG A 406 17.55 -6.01 11.19
C ARG A 406 16.37 -6.53 10.34
N MET A 407 16.45 -6.27 9.04
CA MET A 407 15.51 -6.78 8.05
C MET A 407 15.34 -8.29 8.16
N LEU A 408 14.12 -8.81 8.01
CA LEU A 408 13.88 -10.24 7.98
C LEU A 408 14.51 -10.86 6.74
N ASP A 409 15.71 -11.40 6.91
CA ASP A 409 16.45 -12.14 5.89
C ASP A 409 16.26 -13.65 6.05
N GLN A 410 16.89 -14.43 5.17
CA GLN A 410 16.82 -15.89 5.21
C GLN A 410 17.32 -16.46 6.56
N GLU A 411 18.35 -15.86 7.18
CA GLU A 411 18.87 -16.33 8.47
C GLU A 411 17.84 -16.14 9.57
N LEU A 412 17.23 -14.95 9.64
CA LEU A 412 16.20 -14.64 10.62
C LEU A 412 14.93 -15.46 10.38
N TYR A 413 14.49 -15.70 9.14
CA TYR A 413 13.37 -16.59 8.86
C TYR A 413 13.66 -18.05 9.25
N GLN A 414 14.90 -18.54 9.04
CA GLN A 414 15.29 -19.87 9.48
C GLN A 414 15.27 -20.01 11.01
N LYS A 415 15.65 -18.95 11.72
CA LYS A 415 15.73 -18.90 13.19
C LYS A 415 14.36 -18.69 13.85
N MET A 416 13.65 -17.65 13.43
CA MET A 416 12.41 -17.15 14.04
C MET A 416 11.16 -17.82 13.47
N GLY A 417 11.28 -18.52 12.34
CA GLY A 417 10.16 -19.11 11.61
C GLY A 417 9.48 -18.11 10.69
N VAL A 418 8.29 -18.47 10.22
CA VAL A 418 7.44 -17.69 9.31
C VAL A 418 5.99 -17.70 9.81
N GLY A 419 5.16 -16.80 9.29
CA GLY A 419 3.73 -16.74 9.60
C GLY A 419 3.36 -15.67 10.64
N VAL A 420 2.14 -15.77 11.16
CA VAL A 420 1.44 -14.68 11.87
C VAL A 420 2.26 -14.04 12.98
N SER A 421 2.88 -14.82 13.86
CA SER A 421 3.61 -14.29 15.01
C SER A 421 4.88 -13.53 14.60
N VAL A 422 5.54 -13.95 13.52
CA VAL A 422 6.73 -13.28 12.99
C VAL A 422 6.31 -11.99 12.28
N GLY A 423 5.24 -12.04 11.47
CA GLY A 423 4.66 -10.83 10.84
C GLY A 423 4.24 -9.79 11.89
N LYS A 424 3.49 -10.21 12.92
CA LYS A 424 3.12 -9.36 14.07
C LYS A 424 4.34 -8.69 14.71
N LEU A 425 5.42 -9.45 14.90
CA LEU A 425 6.64 -8.93 15.52
C LEU A 425 7.39 -7.96 14.60
N ASP A 426 7.41 -8.20 13.28
CA ASP A 426 8.10 -7.32 12.34
C ASP A 426 7.41 -5.96 12.19
N GLU A 427 6.08 -5.95 12.14
CA GLU A 427 5.29 -4.71 12.18
C GLU A 427 5.51 -3.95 13.50
N ALA A 428 5.48 -4.67 14.63
CA ALA A 428 5.78 -4.07 15.93
C ALA A 428 7.21 -3.53 16.01
N LYS A 429 8.19 -4.19 15.36
CA LYS A 429 9.56 -3.71 15.22
C LYS A 429 9.59 -2.43 14.42
N ALA A 430 8.95 -2.38 13.24
CA ALA A 430 8.93 -1.20 12.39
C ALA A 430 8.35 0.02 13.10
N ASP A 431 7.17 -0.11 13.71
CA ASP A 431 6.54 0.97 14.46
C ASP A 431 7.35 1.41 15.68
N SER A 432 7.86 0.46 16.48
CA SER A 432 8.64 0.81 17.68
C SER A 432 10.03 1.37 17.34
N MET A 433 10.64 0.93 16.24
CA MET A 433 11.86 1.52 15.69
C MET A 433 11.59 2.93 15.15
N ALA A 434 10.46 3.17 14.49
CA ALA A 434 10.05 4.51 14.06
C ALA A 434 10.06 5.50 15.23
N ASN A 435 9.55 5.08 16.40
CA ASN A 435 9.59 5.87 17.63
C ASN A 435 11.02 6.17 18.12
N LEU A 436 11.90 5.18 18.09
CA LEU A 436 13.31 5.37 18.47
C LEU A 436 14.02 6.33 17.51
N LEU A 437 13.79 6.18 16.20
CA LEU A 437 14.34 7.07 15.17
C LEU A 437 13.76 8.48 15.30
N PHE A 438 12.46 8.59 15.57
CA PHE A 438 11.79 9.87 15.83
C PHE A 438 12.35 10.55 17.07
N LEU A 439 12.58 9.83 18.19
CA LEU A 439 13.20 10.40 19.38
C LEU A 439 14.58 11.00 19.04
N ARG A 440 15.42 10.22 18.33
CA ARG A 440 16.76 10.66 17.92
C ARG A 440 16.72 11.85 16.95
N GLN A 441 15.81 11.86 15.99
CA GLN A 441 15.69 12.99 15.08
C GLN A 441 15.06 14.22 15.72
N SER A 442 14.00 14.04 16.51
CA SER A 442 13.13 15.14 16.91
C SER A 442 13.50 15.78 18.24
N PHE A 443 14.28 15.10 19.08
CA PHE A 443 14.71 15.63 20.37
C PHE A 443 16.22 15.87 20.44
N GLU A 444 17.02 15.26 19.56
CA GLU A 444 18.46 15.55 19.45
C GLU A 444 18.77 16.56 18.32
N LEU A 445 17.82 16.82 17.41
CA LEU A 445 17.84 17.91 16.43
C LEU A 445 16.56 18.77 16.56
N PRO A 446 16.56 20.04 16.09
CA PRO A 446 15.36 20.87 16.14
C PRO A 446 14.25 20.28 15.25
N SER A 447 13.24 19.65 15.84
CA SER A 447 12.04 19.21 15.13
C SER A 447 10.90 20.21 15.26
N ASN A 448 10.10 20.28 14.20
CA ASN A 448 8.88 21.05 14.13
C ASN A 448 7.66 20.26 14.63
N VAL A 449 7.81 19.00 15.06
CA VAL A 449 6.72 18.13 15.52
C VAL A 449 6.63 18.14 17.05
N ALA A 450 5.48 18.49 17.60
CA ALA A 450 5.25 18.40 19.03
C ALA A 450 5.06 16.93 19.45
N PRO A 451 5.58 16.51 20.62
CA PRO A 451 5.44 15.13 21.10
C PRO A 451 3.98 14.68 21.18
N GLU A 452 3.08 15.59 21.55
CA GLU A 452 1.65 15.33 21.62
C GLU A 452 1.04 15.02 20.25
N GLU A 453 1.39 15.77 19.21
CA GLU A 453 0.91 15.53 17.83
C GLU A 453 1.34 14.13 17.35
N PHE A 454 2.55 13.71 17.70
CA PHE A 454 3.09 12.40 17.34
C PHE A 454 2.43 11.23 18.07
N ILE A 455 2.07 11.41 19.34
CA ILE A 455 1.29 10.40 20.08
C ILE A 455 -0.17 10.36 19.61
N GLU A 456 -0.78 11.50 19.30
CA GLU A 456 -2.15 11.57 18.82
C GLU A 456 -2.36 10.83 17.49
N GLN A 457 -1.38 10.87 16.57
CA GLN A 457 -1.51 10.11 15.32
C GLN A 457 -1.56 8.60 15.54
N TYR A 458 -0.77 8.04 16.47
CA TYR A 458 -0.85 6.61 16.80
C TYR A 458 -2.21 6.21 17.34
N ILE A 459 -2.83 7.06 18.17
CA ILE A 459 -4.17 6.75 18.69
C ILE A 459 -5.14 6.59 17.52
N VAL A 460 -5.10 7.49 16.54
CA VAL A 460 -6.01 7.49 15.38
C VAL A 460 -5.71 6.35 14.41
N ASP A 461 -4.45 6.22 13.97
CA ASP A 461 -4.02 5.19 13.02
C ASP A 461 -4.39 3.80 13.52
N TYR A 462 -4.11 3.54 14.80
CA TYR A 462 -4.35 2.23 15.39
C TYR A 462 -5.82 1.93 15.65
N ILE A 463 -6.71 2.93 15.74
CA ILE A 463 -8.15 2.63 15.77
C ILE A 463 -8.62 1.99 14.47
N ASP A 464 -8.10 2.45 13.33
CA ASP A 464 -8.46 1.86 12.03
C ASP A 464 -8.00 0.39 11.96
N GLU A 465 -6.75 0.13 12.36
CA GLU A 465 -6.17 -1.22 12.40
C GLU A 465 -6.95 -2.16 13.33
N LEU A 466 -7.19 -1.73 14.57
CA LEU A 466 -7.91 -2.50 15.58
C LEU A 466 -9.33 -2.84 15.12
N ARG A 467 -10.03 -1.90 14.47
CA ARG A 467 -11.40 -2.12 13.98
C ARG A 467 -11.41 -3.16 12.87
N ASN A 468 -10.46 -3.09 11.94
CA ASN A 468 -10.44 -3.96 10.78
C ASN A 468 -10.10 -5.41 11.17
N ALA A 469 -9.36 -5.63 12.26
CA ALA A 469 -8.92 -6.95 12.74
C ALA A 469 -9.92 -7.75 13.60
N VAL A 470 -11.02 -7.14 14.08
CA VAL A 470 -11.97 -7.80 15.00
C VAL A 470 -12.56 -9.06 14.37
N GLY A 471 -12.37 -10.21 15.04
CA GLY A 471 -12.89 -11.51 14.60
C GLY A 471 -12.01 -12.25 13.59
N HIS A 472 -10.84 -11.70 13.26
CA HIS A 472 -9.90 -12.23 12.27
C HIS A 472 -8.49 -12.41 12.82
N GLU A 473 -8.30 -12.39 14.13
CA GLU A 473 -7.00 -12.29 14.82
C GLU A 473 -6.05 -13.48 14.60
N GLN A 474 -6.52 -14.54 13.93
CA GLN A 474 -5.79 -15.76 13.60
C GLN A 474 -5.42 -15.87 12.11
N GLU A 475 -5.92 -14.97 11.25
CA GLU A 475 -5.63 -14.98 9.82
C GLU A 475 -4.20 -14.45 9.56
N ASN A 476 -3.50 -15.03 8.58
CA ASN A 476 -2.14 -14.61 8.21
C ASN A 476 -2.15 -13.55 7.12
N ILE A 477 -2.68 -12.39 7.47
CA ILE A 477 -2.83 -11.23 6.57
C ILE A 477 -2.34 -9.97 7.29
N GLY A 478 -1.84 -8.98 6.53
CA GLY A 478 -1.22 -7.76 7.08
C GLY A 478 -2.08 -7.05 8.13
N LEU A 479 -3.40 -7.03 7.94
CA LEU A 479 -4.37 -6.45 8.87
C LEU A 479 -4.33 -7.03 10.29
N VAL A 480 -3.94 -8.30 10.46
CA VAL A 480 -3.76 -8.93 11.77
C VAL A 480 -2.39 -8.60 12.37
N TRP A 481 -1.39 -8.37 11.52
CA TRP A 481 -0.04 -7.99 11.95
C TRP A 481 -0.03 -6.55 12.50
N TYR A 482 -0.66 -5.62 11.78
CA TYR A 482 -0.79 -4.22 12.19
C TYR A 482 -1.58 -4.05 13.51
N ASP A 483 -2.62 -4.87 13.75
CA ASP A 483 -3.39 -4.87 15.01
C ASP A 483 -2.52 -5.20 16.25
N PHE A 484 -1.54 -6.11 16.12
CA PHE A 484 -0.64 -6.40 17.23
C PHE A 484 0.28 -5.22 17.55
N SER A 485 0.85 -4.59 16.51
CA SER A 485 1.66 -3.38 16.67
C SER A 485 0.86 -2.25 17.35
N ALA A 486 -0.36 -2.00 16.86
CA ALA A 486 -1.30 -1.08 17.46
C ALA A 486 -1.52 -1.34 18.96
N LYS A 487 -1.78 -2.60 19.34
CA LYS A 487 -2.02 -2.99 20.73
C LYS A 487 -0.83 -2.76 21.63
N ILE A 488 0.39 -3.12 21.21
CA ILE A 488 1.58 -2.98 22.06
C ILE A 488 1.97 -1.51 22.27
N ILE A 489 1.85 -0.66 21.26
CA ILE A 489 2.11 0.78 21.38
C ILE A 489 1.07 1.43 22.30
N LEU A 490 -0.22 1.18 22.09
CA LEU A 490 -1.29 1.73 22.94
C LEU A 490 -1.21 1.23 24.39
N LEU A 491 -0.90 -0.06 24.59
CA LEU A 491 -0.65 -0.63 25.91
C LEU A 491 0.46 0.15 26.64
N THR A 492 1.58 0.36 25.96
CA THR A 492 2.74 1.06 26.51
C THR A 492 2.40 2.49 26.91
N LEU A 493 1.66 3.22 26.05
CA LEU A 493 1.23 4.59 26.33
C LEU A 493 0.27 4.70 27.52
N PHE A 494 -0.65 3.74 27.68
CA PHE A 494 -1.53 3.68 28.85
C PHE A 494 -0.78 3.31 30.12
N GLU A 495 0.15 2.36 30.06
CA GLU A 495 0.93 1.90 31.22
C GLU A 495 1.90 2.96 31.73
N CYS A 496 2.55 3.70 30.83
CA CYS A 496 3.38 4.84 31.21
C CYS A 496 2.55 6.07 31.59
N GLY A 497 1.24 6.08 31.33
CA GLY A 497 0.35 7.19 31.66
C GLY A 497 0.56 8.43 30.80
N SER A 498 1.17 8.29 29.61
CA SER A 498 1.27 9.35 28.60
C SER A 498 -0.10 9.71 28.03
N ILE A 499 -1.01 8.73 27.97
CA ILE A 499 -2.39 8.90 27.54
C ILE A 499 -3.37 8.44 28.62
N LEU A 500 -4.50 9.13 28.75
CA LEU A 500 -5.56 8.80 29.71
C LEU A 500 -6.94 9.01 29.10
N TRP A 501 -7.95 8.37 29.68
CA TRP A 501 -9.35 8.68 29.35
C TRP A 501 -9.75 10.06 29.86
N ASN A 502 -10.26 10.90 28.97
CA ASN A 502 -10.99 12.12 29.31
C ASN A 502 -12.43 12.00 28.81
N GLY A 503 -13.35 11.67 29.72
CA GLY A 503 -14.74 11.37 29.35
C GLY A 503 -14.84 10.12 28.47
N ASP A 504 -15.27 10.32 27.23
CA ASP A 504 -15.35 9.28 26.20
C ASP A 504 -14.17 9.29 25.22
N LYS A 505 -13.21 10.20 25.36
CA LYS A 505 -12.04 10.33 24.48
C LYS A 505 -10.74 10.00 25.20
N VAL A 506 -9.68 9.82 24.44
CA VAL A 506 -8.30 9.69 24.91
C VAL A 506 -7.62 11.05 24.81
N LYS A 507 -6.92 11.45 25.86
CA LYS A 507 -6.13 12.68 25.91
C LYS A 507 -4.67 12.34 26.12
N VAL A 508 -3.78 12.99 25.36
CA VAL A 508 -2.35 12.99 25.64
C VAL A 508 -2.09 13.95 26.80
N VAL A 509 -1.57 13.42 27.91
CA VAL A 509 -1.26 14.19 29.13
C VAL A 509 0.22 14.44 29.30
N ASP A 510 1.07 13.61 28.69
CA ASP A 510 2.54 13.76 28.71
C ASP A 510 3.12 13.12 27.44
N GLY A 511 3.20 13.89 26.35
CA GLY A 511 3.69 13.40 25.06
C GLY A 511 5.16 12.98 25.10
N ALA A 512 6.01 13.77 25.76
CA ALA A 512 7.45 13.51 25.88
C ALA A 512 7.73 12.16 26.55
N ARG A 513 7.10 11.89 27.70
CA ARG A 513 7.21 10.59 28.37
C ARG A 513 6.73 9.44 27.49
N GLY A 514 5.67 9.67 26.70
CA GLY A 514 5.16 8.72 25.72
C GLY A 514 6.24 8.33 24.72
N VAL A 515 6.82 9.32 24.04
CA VAL A 515 7.87 9.09 23.04
C VAL A 515 9.10 8.39 23.63
N GLU A 516 9.58 8.84 24.80
CA GLU A 516 10.71 8.20 25.49
C GLU A 516 10.42 6.72 25.78
N THR A 517 9.24 6.40 26.31
CA THR A 517 8.87 5.01 26.63
C THR A 517 8.73 4.16 25.35
N LEU A 518 8.18 4.72 24.27
CA LEU A 518 8.07 4.00 22.99
C LEU A 518 9.43 3.76 22.34
N ALA A 519 10.38 4.69 22.48
CA ALA A 519 11.75 4.47 22.02
C ALA A 519 12.47 3.37 22.82
N GLU A 520 12.23 3.28 24.13
CA GLU A 520 12.71 2.16 24.96
C GLU A 520 12.14 0.81 24.49
N LEU A 521 10.84 0.77 24.14
CA LEU A 521 10.21 -0.41 23.54
C LEU A 521 10.87 -0.78 22.21
N GLY A 522 11.16 0.21 21.35
CA GLY A 522 11.87 0.00 20.09
C GLY A 522 13.23 -0.66 20.27
N GLN A 523 14.03 -0.16 21.22
CA GLN A 523 15.32 -0.77 21.56
C GLN A 523 15.16 -2.19 22.11
N GLN A 524 14.14 -2.44 22.93
CA GLN A 524 13.86 -3.77 23.48
C GLN A 524 13.53 -4.77 22.37
N ILE A 525 12.61 -4.44 21.46
CA ILE A 525 12.21 -5.31 20.35
C ILE A 525 13.40 -5.54 19.40
N PHE A 526 14.12 -4.49 19.04
CA PHE A 526 15.33 -4.60 18.21
C PHE A 526 16.35 -5.58 18.80
N ASN A 527 16.55 -5.56 20.12
CA ASN A 527 17.49 -6.44 20.80
C ASN A 527 17.07 -7.92 20.75
N LEU A 528 15.76 -8.23 20.71
CA LEU A 528 15.26 -9.61 20.61
C LEU A 528 15.79 -10.32 19.36
N TYR A 529 15.83 -9.61 18.23
CA TYR A 529 16.32 -10.15 16.97
C TYR A 529 17.80 -10.57 17.06
N GLY A 530 18.58 -9.95 17.94
CA GLY A 530 19.99 -10.28 18.18
C GLY A 530 20.25 -11.41 19.19
N GLN A 531 19.24 -11.86 19.91
CA GLN A 531 19.39 -12.92 20.92
C GLN A 531 19.44 -14.29 20.26
N ALA A 532 20.47 -15.08 20.55
CA ALA A 532 20.69 -16.38 19.90
C ALA A 532 19.55 -17.39 20.13
N ASP A 533 18.85 -17.29 21.27
CA ASP A 533 17.77 -18.16 21.71
C ASP A 533 16.36 -17.63 21.39
N PHE A 534 16.26 -16.51 20.68
CA PHE A 534 14.98 -15.96 20.23
C PHE A 534 14.47 -16.67 18.97
N ASP A 535 14.12 -17.94 19.14
CA ASP A 535 13.59 -18.84 18.11
C ASP A 535 12.06 -18.72 17.91
N GLU A 536 11.50 -19.49 16.98
CA GLU A 536 10.05 -19.52 16.68
C GLU A 536 9.17 -19.67 17.93
N LYS A 537 9.60 -20.48 18.91
CA LYS A 537 8.86 -20.68 20.15
C LYS A 537 8.96 -19.44 21.06
N ALA A 538 10.13 -18.82 21.13
CA ALA A 538 10.33 -17.58 21.88
C ALA A 538 9.52 -16.42 21.30
N VAL A 539 9.44 -16.30 19.97
CA VAL A 539 8.57 -15.33 19.26
C VAL A 539 7.11 -15.54 19.67
N GLY A 540 6.60 -16.77 19.57
CA GLY A 540 5.23 -17.08 19.96
C GLY A 540 4.94 -16.80 21.44
N ALA A 541 5.90 -17.07 22.33
CA ALA A 541 5.78 -16.77 23.75
C ALA A 541 5.76 -15.25 24.01
N TYR A 542 6.58 -14.47 23.30
CA TYR A 542 6.60 -13.02 23.40
C TYR A 542 5.26 -12.42 22.96
N VAL A 543 4.77 -12.77 21.76
CA VAL A 543 3.48 -12.31 21.22
C VAL A 543 2.36 -12.61 22.21
N LYS A 544 2.27 -13.86 22.69
CA LYS A 544 1.28 -14.26 23.67
C LYS A 544 1.37 -13.46 24.97
N SER A 545 2.57 -13.19 25.48
CA SER A 545 2.75 -12.43 26.72
C SER A 545 2.23 -10.99 26.61
N VAL A 546 2.36 -10.38 25.43
CA VAL A 546 1.82 -9.05 25.14
C VAL A 546 0.30 -9.12 25.04
N GLU A 547 -0.25 -10.10 24.31
CA GLU A 547 -1.70 -10.32 24.20
C GLU A 547 -2.36 -10.56 25.58
N ASP A 548 -1.71 -11.31 26.47
CA ASP A 548 -2.16 -11.53 27.85
C ASP A 548 -2.19 -10.21 28.66
N LYS A 549 -1.18 -9.35 28.51
CA LYS A 549 -1.17 -8.01 29.14
C LYS A 549 -2.29 -7.13 28.58
N VAL A 550 -2.48 -7.12 27.27
CA VAL A 550 -3.57 -6.38 26.60
C VAL A 550 -4.93 -6.81 27.16
N ALA A 551 -5.16 -8.11 27.31
CA ALA A 551 -6.41 -8.65 27.88
C ALA A 551 -6.65 -8.19 29.33
N SER A 552 -5.59 -7.95 30.09
CA SER A 552 -5.68 -7.50 31.48
C SER A 552 -5.77 -5.97 31.66
N ASN A 553 -5.38 -5.18 30.66
CA ASN A 553 -5.36 -3.72 30.74
C ASN A 553 -6.76 -3.12 30.50
N GLN A 554 -7.42 -2.68 31.57
CA GLN A 554 -8.79 -2.17 31.50
C GLN A 554 -8.96 -0.92 30.61
N ASN A 555 -7.95 -0.05 30.56
CA ASN A 555 -8.02 1.17 29.74
C ASN A 555 -7.96 0.84 28.25
N LEU A 556 -7.06 -0.06 27.86
CA LEU A 556 -6.96 -0.54 26.49
C LEU A 556 -8.19 -1.36 26.09
N GLN A 557 -8.68 -2.26 26.95
CA GLN A 557 -9.92 -3.00 26.70
C GLN A 557 -11.12 -2.06 26.47
N ARG A 558 -11.20 -0.95 27.21
CA ARG A 558 -12.22 0.07 26.99
C ARG A 558 -12.09 0.74 25.62
N LEU A 559 -10.87 0.96 25.13
CA LEU A 559 -10.61 1.58 23.84
C LEU A 559 -10.98 0.61 22.71
N LEU A 560 -10.55 -0.65 22.83
CA LEU A 560 -10.90 -1.73 21.91
C LEU A 560 -12.41 -1.90 21.80
N ALA A 561 -13.13 -1.90 22.93
CA ALA A 561 -14.59 -1.94 22.94
C ALA A 561 -15.22 -0.71 22.25
N LYS A 562 -14.67 0.50 22.43
CA LYS A 562 -15.17 1.70 21.73
C LYS A 562 -14.90 1.63 20.21
N ALA A 563 -13.73 1.17 19.80
CA ALA A 563 -13.37 0.98 18.38
C ALA A 563 -14.29 -0.05 17.71
N ALA A 564 -14.50 -1.20 18.36
CA ALA A 564 -15.44 -2.22 17.89
C ALA A 564 -16.89 -1.72 17.86
N ALA A 565 -17.33 -0.90 18.81
CA ALA A 565 -18.68 -0.32 18.80
C ALA A 565 -18.85 0.74 17.69
N PHE A 566 -17.79 1.45 17.32
CA PHE A 566 -17.80 2.37 16.18
C PHE A 566 -18.07 1.62 14.86
N GLN A 567 -17.69 0.34 14.77
CA GLN A 567 -18.09 -0.55 13.68
C GLN A 567 -19.61 -0.77 13.59
N GLN A 568 -20.39 -0.52 14.66
CA GLN A 568 -21.84 -0.78 14.72
C GLN A 568 -22.74 0.47 14.60
N ALA A 569 -22.21 1.68 14.85
CA ALA A 569 -22.94 2.95 14.82
C ALA A 569 -22.75 3.73 13.52
#